data_AF-A0A6M8W6C7-F1
#
_entry.id   AF-A0A6M8W6C7-F1
#
_cell.length_a   1.000
_cell.length_b   1.000
_cell.length_c   1.000
_cell.angle_alpha   90.00
_cell.angle_beta   90.00
_cell.angle_gamma   90.00
#
_symmetry.space_group_name_H-M   'P 1'
#
loop_
_entity.id
_entity.type
_entity.pdbx_description
1 polymer ?
#
loop_
_entity_poly.entity_id
_entity_poly.type
_entity_poly.pdbx_seq_one_letter_code
_entity_poly.pdbx_strand_id
1 'polypeptide(L)'
;MSTALWAMLPAMVTATEDGTPSTAAPDRDGDAERWGRWIDAAQLAGGDAGGTLLAALEWVVVGADDPSENDAARAAIESLVLACEWSEDALARPWLIRMFADQRVSVADLHAVTTTLARRSRVQGVDATMTLPVRASTEARSLLRERYAEVWGISTDGPALDDLAADWAKSTREAATLTDNQLVSRLASVASLSRLNQAANLRFLGRLDDAAIVLDEYDRPVEMELVRWNQRQRADSIDSDPAMARWSLSYLSAQRDYPRRLEILADAARNQLRHPTDTEVLTTEAFRGSPANAREAARARLLAQRPSAAITLAILELAPRIPRTPQNADLVAAMTASAPIATDDPDWAIKTRRVLVQTALEQLAAEGDQGVIDRLAALLGESYASRAFDSATLSSGEATEGLPAERAAAALRAKWDRQARAGGLGAEALEVETVLARHAARLSLAQGPMQIFAVEQVAVFEMMGIVVVSERLDRASDVRAIRERVRRQRQEAADIVEQIHAVERGLCELWAIRLGQERLWE
;
A
#
# COMPACT_ATOMS: atom_id res chain seq x y z
N MET A 1 24.71 5.75 2.49
CA MET A 1 25.87 6.63 2.33
C MET A 1 25.76 7.47 1.05
N SER A 2 24.89 7.17 0.07
CA SER A 2 24.71 8.03 -1.11
C SER A 2 23.87 9.30 -0.86
N THR A 3 22.81 9.28 -0.04
CA THR A 3 22.05 10.51 0.28
C THR A 3 22.83 11.53 1.14
N ALA A 4 23.99 11.17 1.70
CA ALA A 4 24.84 12.06 2.50
C ALA A 4 25.46 13.08 1.55
N LEU A 5 25.74 12.68 0.31
CA LEU A 5 26.18 13.60 -0.72
C LEU A 5 25.11 14.57 -1.18
N TRP A 6 23.84 14.21 -1.04
CA TRP A 6 22.73 15.11 -1.32
C TRP A 6 22.69 16.32 -0.38
N ALA A 7 22.99 16.11 0.90
CA ALA A 7 23.12 17.21 1.85
C ALA A 7 24.52 17.85 1.83
N MET A 8 25.54 17.20 1.20
CA MET A 8 26.83 17.84 0.89
C MET A 8 26.77 18.72 -0.35
N LEU A 9 25.80 18.53 -1.25
CA LEU A 9 25.68 19.35 -2.46
C LEU A 9 25.74 20.86 -2.15
N PRO A 10 24.99 21.36 -1.15
CA PRO A 10 25.15 22.74 -0.72
C PRO A 10 26.53 23.03 -0.13
N ALA A 11 26.98 22.23 0.84
CA ALA A 11 28.17 22.53 1.64
C ALA A 11 29.51 22.34 0.91
N MET A 12 29.61 21.39 -0.02
CA MET A 12 30.79 21.15 -0.84
C MET A 12 30.87 22.12 -2.01
N VAL A 13 29.73 22.50 -2.58
CA VAL A 13 29.74 23.46 -3.68
C VAL A 13 29.93 24.90 -3.15
N THR A 14 29.61 25.17 -1.88
CA THR A 14 29.85 26.46 -1.21
C THR A 14 31.19 26.58 -0.48
N ALA A 15 31.98 25.50 -0.35
CA ALA A 15 33.27 25.56 0.31
C ALA A 15 34.26 26.42 -0.51
N THR A 16 34.75 27.49 0.11
CA THR A 16 35.81 28.34 -0.44
C THR A 16 37.16 27.62 -0.35
N GLU A 17 38.16 28.01 -1.17
CA GLU A 17 39.50 27.39 -1.18
C GLU A 17 40.17 27.36 0.22
N ASP A 18 39.75 28.26 1.12
CA ASP A 18 40.23 28.37 2.50
C ASP A 18 39.61 27.34 3.48
N GLY A 19 38.72 26.46 3.01
CA GLY A 19 38.10 25.40 3.82
C GLY A 19 37.06 25.89 4.82
N THR A 20 36.71 27.18 4.81
CA THR A 20 35.64 27.73 5.63
C THR A 20 34.26 27.40 5.03
N PRO A 21 33.32 26.83 5.82
CA PRO A 21 31.95 26.59 5.38
C PRO A 21 31.26 27.93 5.13
N SER A 22 30.88 28.20 3.87
CA SER A 22 30.13 29.38 3.51
C SER A 22 28.66 29.23 3.91
N THR A 23 28.09 30.28 4.49
CA THR A 23 26.65 30.38 4.81
C THR A 23 25.81 30.84 3.62
N ALA A 24 26.43 31.09 2.45
CA ALA A 24 25.72 31.44 1.24
C ALA A 24 24.89 30.24 0.74
N ALA A 25 23.81 30.54 0.00
CA ALA A 25 23.05 29.50 -0.66
C ALA A 25 23.97 28.62 -1.53
N PRO A 26 23.70 27.30 -1.64
CA PRO A 26 24.37 26.42 -2.58
C PRO A 26 24.64 27.11 -3.92
N ASP A 27 25.90 27.20 -4.33
CA ASP A 27 26.25 27.72 -5.65
C ASP A 27 25.87 26.66 -6.69
N ARG A 28 24.70 26.79 -7.29
CA ARG A 28 24.20 25.84 -8.31
C ARG A 28 25.10 25.81 -9.55
N ASP A 29 25.87 26.86 -9.75
CA ASP A 29 26.73 27.11 -10.90
C ASP A 29 28.19 26.82 -10.59
N GLY A 30 28.46 25.97 -9.59
CA GLY A 30 29.83 25.59 -9.24
C GLY A 30 30.62 25.05 -10.43
N ASP A 31 31.91 25.39 -10.49
CA ASP A 31 32.81 24.96 -11.57
C ASP A 31 32.81 23.44 -11.77
N ALA A 32 33.03 22.99 -13.01
CA ALA A 32 33.03 21.57 -13.41
C ALA A 32 33.93 20.68 -12.53
N GLU A 33 35.04 21.22 -12.02
CA GLU A 33 35.94 20.49 -11.13
C GLU A 33 35.29 20.15 -9.78
N ARG A 34 34.46 21.05 -9.23
CA ARG A 34 33.72 20.81 -7.98
C ARG A 34 32.71 19.69 -8.16
N TRP A 35 31.97 19.72 -9.27
CA TRP A 35 31.05 18.65 -9.63
C TRP A 35 31.75 17.32 -9.85
N GLY A 36 32.92 17.30 -10.49
CA GLY A 36 33.75 16.09 -10.63
C GLY A 36 34.09 15.47 -9.27
N ARG A 37 34.62 16.27 -8.34
CA ARG A 37 34.94 15.80 -6.97
C ARG A 37 33.71 15.30 -6.22
N TRP A 38 32.57 15.97 -6.39
CA TRP A 38 31.32 15.55 -5.77
C TRP A 38 30.81 14.23 -6.36
N ILE A 39 30.86 14.05 -7.68
CA ILE A 39 30.49 12.81 -8.37
C ILE A 39 31.38 11.65 -7.89
N ASP A 40 32.69 11.86 -7.82
CA ASP A 40 33.63 10.83 -7.33
C ASP A 40 33.30 10.41 -5.90
N ALA A 41 33.02 11.39 -5.03
CA ALA A 41 32.60 11.13 -3.68
C ALA A 41 31.24 10.40 -3.64
N ALA A 42 30.30 10.75 -4.53
CA ALA A 42 28.97 10.12 -4.66
C ALA A 42 29.07 8.64 -4.97
N GLN A 43 29.98 8.29 -5.87
CA GLN A 43 30.24 6.92 -6.29
C GLN A 43 31.00 6.13 -5.21
N LEU A 44 32.01 6.72 -4.57
CA LEU A 44 32.78 6.09 -3.50
C LEU A 44 31.96 5.80 -2.25
N ALA A 45 30.85 6.52 -2.05
CA ALA A 45 29.97 6.31 -0.93
C ALA A 45 29.30 4.92 -0.90
N GLY A 46 29.28 4.14 -2.00
CA GLY A 46 28.81 2.75 -1.97
C GLY A 46 27.34 2.55 -1.55
N GLY A 47 26.52 3.60 -1.65
CA GLY A 47 25.05 3.55 -1.50
C GLY A 47 24.32 3.54 -2.85
N ASP A 48 23.06 4.01 -2.86
CA ASP A 48 22.31 4.32 -4.09
C ASP A 48 22.89 5.55 -4.79
N ALA A 49 24.09 5.41 -5.37
CA ALA A 49 24.79 6.46 -6.07
C ALA A 49 23.97 6.96 -7.26
N GLY A 50 23.28 6.06 -7.98
CA GLY A 50 22.41 6.40 -9.10
C GLY A 50 21.29 7.38 -8.71
N GLY A 51 20.53 7.07 -7.65
CA GLY A 51 19.49 7.98 -7.15
C GLY A 51 20.05 9.33 -6.69
N THR A 52 21.25 9.33 -6.10
CA THR A 52 21.92 10.56 -5.63
C THR A 52 22.33 11.46 -6.80
N LEU A 53 22.97 10.88 -7.82
CA LEU A 53 23.38 11.59 -9.03
C LEU A 53 22.18 12.16 -9.78
N LEU A 54 21.10 11.39 -9.92
CA LEU A 54 19.89 11.83 -10.61
C LEU A 54 19.20 12.97 -9.92
N ALA A 55 19.11 12.89 -8.61
CA ALA A 55 18.44 13.91 -7.86
C ALA A 55 19.35 15.19 -7.82
N ALA A 56 20.67 15.07 -7.80
CA ALA A 56 21.58 16.21 -8.01
C ALA A 56 21.38 16.86 -9.39
N LEU A 57 21.23 16.04 -10.44
CA LEU A 57 20.92 16.51 -11.78
C LEU A 57 19.58 17.24 -11.82
N GLU A 58 18.54 16.70 -11.18
CA GLU A 58 17.23 17.37 -11.05
C GLU A 58 17.35 18.72 -10.35
N TRP A 59 18.14 18.80 -9.28
CA TRP A 59 18.35 20.04 -8.54
C TRP A 59 19.02 21.13 -9.37
N VAL A 60 20.03 20.77 -10.17
CA VAL A 60 20.67 21.70 -11.13
C VAL A 60 19.67 22.11 -12.20
N VAL A 61 19.01 21.15 -12.83
CA VAL A 61 18.11 21.37 -13.97
C VAL A 61 16.83 22.15 -13.62
N VAL A 62 16.37 22.10 -12.36
CA VAL A 62 15.19 22.85 -11.90
C VAL A 62 15.55 24.21 -11.31
N GLY A 63 16.78 24.39 -10.86
CA GLY A 63 17.14 25.51 -9.99
C GLY A 63 18.31 26.39 -10.41
N ALA A 64 19.20 25.90 -11.28
CA ALA A 64 20.38 26.65 -11.70
C ALA A 64 20.01 27.76 -12.69
N ASP A 65 20.96 28.65 -12.96
CA ASP A 65 20.80 29.64 -14.03
C ASP A 65 20.75 28.94 -15.39
N ASP A 66 20.10 29.59 -16.36
CA ASP A 66 19.89 29.02 -17.70
C ASP A 66 21.25 28.64 -18.34
N PRO A 67 21.46 27.37 -18.74
CA PRO A 67 22.74 26.90 -19.26
C PRO A 67 23.10 27.50 -20.63
N SER A 68 22.19 28.23 -21.28
CA SER A 68 22.52 29.03 -22.47
C SER A 68 23.26 30.33 -22.12
N GLU A 69 23.10 30.83 -20.90
CA GLU A 69 23.74 32.05 -20.38
C GLU A 69 24.89 31.70 -19.41
N ASN A 70 24.81 30.55 -18.73
CA ASN A 70 25.78 30.11 -17.75
C ASN A 70 26.54 28.84 -18.20
N ASP A 71 27.82 29.00 -18.56
CA ASP A 71 28.69 27.88 -18.98
C ASP A 71 28.93 26.86 -17.86
N ALA A 72 28.91 27.28 -16.59
CA ALA A 72 29.16 26.40 -15.45
C ALA A 72 27.96 25.48 -15.17
N ALA A 73 26.74 26.02 -15.20
CA ALA A 73 25.50 25.22 -15.14
C ALA A 73 25.48 24.14 -16.25
N ARG A 74 25.86 24.51 -17.48
CA ARG A 74 25.96 23.56 -18.60
C ARG A 74 26.98 22.45 -18.34
N ALA A 75 28.16 22.80 -17.81
CA ALA A 75 29.21 21.83 -17.50
C ALA A 75 28.81 20.90 -16.34
N ALA A 76 28.06 21.41 -15.35
CA ALA A 76 27.49 20.64 -14.27
C ALA A 76 26.49 19.58 -14.78
N ILE A 77 25.52 20.01 -15.60
CA ILE A 77 24.55 19.12 -16.26
C ILE A 77 25.28 18.04 -17.06
N GLU A 78 26.28 18.43 -17.87
CA GLU A 78 27.04 17.49 -18.68
C GLU A 78 27.73 16.42 -17.81
N SER A 79 28.41 16.85 -16.75
CA SER A 79 29.14 15.95 -15.85
C SER A 79 28.21 14.99 -15.13
N LEU A 80 27.07 15.47 -14.62
CA LEU A 80 26.09 14.67 -13.92
C LEU A 80 25.39 13.67 -14.84
N VAL A 81 25.02 14.07 -16.07
CA VAL A 81 24.42 13.17 -17.06
C VAL A 81 25.36 12.03 -17.43
N LEU A 82 26.67 12.32 -17.56
CA LEU A 82 27.68 11.31 -17.86
C LEU A 82 27.97 10.37 -16.67
N ALA A 83 27.78 10.85 -15.45
CA ALA A 83 27.95 10.06 -14.25
C ALA A 83 26.75 9.14 -13.97
N CYS A 84 25.54 9.51 -14.43
CA CYS A 84 24.34 8.71 -14.23
C CYS A 84 24.42 7.37 -14.99
N GLU A 85 23.88 6.32 -14.38
CA GLU A 85 23.69 5.04 -15.04
C GLU A 85 22.40 5.05 -15.86
N TRP A 86 22.48 4.65 -17.13
CA TRP A 86 21.36 4.66 -18.09
C TRP A 86 21.04 3.25 -18.60
N SER A 87 21.28 2.23 -17.78
CA SER A 87 20.85 0.86 -18.03
C SER A 87 19.31 0.75 -18.03
N GLU A 88 18.78 -0.38 -18.50
CA GLU A 88 17.33 -0.61 -18.57
C GLU A 88 16.66 -0.55 -17.19
N ASP A 89 17.37 -1.04 -16.17
CA ASP A 89 16.88 -1.07 -14.78
C ASP A 89 17.15 0.23 -14.00
N ALA A 90 17.90 1.18 -14.57
CA ALA A 90 18.27 2.40 -13.88
C ALA A 90 17.15 3.46 -13.89
N LEU A 91 17.03 4.20 -12.79
CA LEU A 91 16.03 5.27 -12.61
C LEU A 91 16.19 6.46 -13.56
N ALA A 92 17.33 6.56 -14.27
CA ALA A 92 17.66 7.70 -15.11
C ALA A 92 16.73 7.84 -16.33
N ARG A 93 16.35 6.70 -16.93
CA ARG A 93 15.46 6.70 -18.10
C ARG A 93 14.05 7.20 -17.74
N PRO A 94 13.34 6.61 -16.73
CA PRO A 94 12.06 7.15 -16.28
C PRO A 94 12.15 8.60 -15.80
N TRP A 95 13.26 8.96 -15.14
CA TRP A 95 13.51 10.33 -14.70
C TRP A 95 13.50 11.31 -15.87
N LEU A 96 14.23 11.02 -16.96
CA LEU A 96 14.28 11.91 -18.12
C LEU A 96 12.90 12.07 -18.78
N ILE A 97 12.17 10.96 -18.94
CA ILE A 97 10.80 10.98 -19.48
C ILE A 97 9.91 11.92 -18.65
N ARG A 98 10.03 11.87 -17.31
CA ARG A 98 9.32 12.78 -16.41
C ARG A 98 9.76 14.24 -16.58
N MET A 99 11.05 14.51 -16.73
CA MET A 99 11.57 15.88 -16.89
C MET A 99 11.08 16.57 -18.18
N PHE A 100 10.76 15.81 -19.23
CA PHE A 100 10.13 16.40 -20.41
C PHE A 100 8.77 17.03 -20.12
N ALA A 101 8.00 16.48 -19.16
CA ALA A 101 6.70 16.99 -18.76
C ALA A 101 6.77 18.08 -17.68
N ASP A 102 7.87 18.19 -16.94
CA ASP A 102 8.03 19.17 -15.86
C ASP A 102 8.24 20.59 -16.41
N GLN A 103 7.27 21.47 -16.18
CA GLN A 103 7.32 22.86 -16.65
C GLN A 103 8.36 23.71 -15.93
N ARG A 104 8.83 23.28 -14.75
CA ARG A 104 9.89 23.98 -14.00
C ARG A 104 11.25 23.80 -14.67
N VAL A 105 11.40 22.77 -15.50
CA VAL A 105 12.62 22.51 -16.26
C VAL A 105 12.61 23.34 -17.54
N SER A 106 13.64 24.15 -17.73
CA SER A 106 13.75 24.99 -18.93
C SER A 106 14.05 24.16 -20.18
N VAL A 107 13.76 24.73 -21.35
CA VAL A 107 14.10 24.11 -22.64
C VAL A 107 15.62 24.01 -22.83
N ALA A 108 16.38 24.98 -22.31
CA ALA A 108 17.83 25.00 -22.40
C ALA A 108 18.47 23.87 -21.56
N ASP A 109 17.92 23.58 -20.39
CA ASP A 109 18.38 22.47 -19.55
C ASP A 109 18.14 21.12 -20.23
N LEU A 110 16.93 20.89 -20.76
CA LEU A 110 16.64 19.66 -21.52
C LEU A 110 17.48 19.56 -22.78
N HIS A 111 17.77 20.67 -23.45
CA HIS A 111 18.71 20.68 -24.57
C HIS A 111 20.11 20.22 -24.13
N ALA A 112 20.62 20.73 -23.01
CA ALA A 112 21.93 20.33 -22.48
C ALA A 112 21.96 18.84 -22.10
N VAL A 113 20.92 18.33 -21.41
CA VAL A 113 20.79 16.92 -21.05
C VAL A 113 20.74 16.03 -22.29
N THR A 114 19.81 16.29 -23.22
CA THR A 114 19.60 15.47 -24.41
C THR A 114 20.79 15.52 -25.38
N THR A 115 21.46 16.68 -25.50
CA THR A 115 22.68 16.81 -26.31
C THR A 115 23.84 16.02 -25.72
N THR A 116 24.01 16.05 -24.39
CA THR A 116 25.03 15.26 -23.70
C THR A 116 24.77 13.77 -23.88
N LEU A 117 23.50 13.36 -23.74
CA LEU A 117 23.09 11.98 -23.98
C LEU A 117 23.42 11.53 -25.40
N ALA A 118 22.92 12.25 -26.40
CA ALA A 118 23.05 11.90 -27.80
C ALA A 118 24.50 11.90 -28.31
N ARG A 119 25.37 12.78 -27.77
CA ARG A 119 26.76 12.92 -28.25
C ARG A 119 27.79 12.12 -27.47
N ARG A 120 27.58 11.91 -26.17
CA ARG A 120 28.65 11.45 -25.26
C ARG A 120 28.29 10.21 -24.44
N SER A 121 27.04 10.01 -24.07
CA SER A 121 26.65 9.01 -23.05
C SER A 121 26.67 7.54 -23.49
N ARG A 122 26.87 7.24 -24.78
CA ARG A 122 26.82 5.87 -25.35
C ARG A 122 25.57 5.05 -24.93
N VAL A 123 24.48 5.72 -24.58
CA VAL A 123 23.25 5.05 -24.15
C VAL A 123 22.61 4.32 -25.31
N GLN A 124 22.22 3.07 -25.07
CA GLN A 124 21.60 2.22 -26.08
C GLN A 124 20.32 2.86 -26.62
N GLY A 125 20.21 2.90 -27.95
CA GLY A 125 19.03 3.40 -28.66
C GLY A 125 18.97 4.92 -28.84
N VAL A 126 19.82 5.70 -28.15
CA VAL A 126 19.84 7.16 -28.30
C VAL A 126 20.77 7.55 -29.44
N ASP A 127 20.23 8.27 -30.43
CA ASP A 127 20.99 8.76 -31.59
C ASP A 127 21.21 10.28 -31.58
N ALA A 128 22.05 10.76 -32.50
CA ALA A 128 22.39 12.19 -32.62
C ALA A 128 21.20 13.11 -32.97
N THR A 129 20.07 12.55 -33.39
CA THR A 129 18.85 13.30 -33.73
C THR A 129 17.90 13.41 -32.54
N MET A 130 18.15 12.70 -31.43
CA MET A 130 17.35 12.74 -30.21
C MET A 130 17.76 13.90 -29.28
N THR A 131 17.99 15.07 -29.86
CA THR A 131 18.34 16.30 -29.13
C THR A 131 17.21 17.31 -29.22
N LEU A 132 16.78 17.86 -28.08
CA LEU A 132 15.75 18.89 -28.05
C LEU A 132 16.31 20.19 -28.64
N PRO A 133 15.66 20.90 -29.57
CA PRO A 133 16.14 22.22 -30.02
C PRO A 133 16.18 23.27 -28.89
N VAL A 134 17.14 24.21 -28.92
CA VAL A 134 17.32 25.28 -27.91
C VAL A 134 16.07 26.14 -27.70
N ARG A 135 15.21 26.25 -28.72
CA ARG A 135 13.92 26.98 -28.69
C ARG A 135 12.75 26.08 -29.00
N ALA A 136 12.77 24.85 -28.50
CA ALA A 136 11.70 23.88 -28.69
C ALA A 136 10.38 24.36 -28.07
N SER A 137 9.28 24.09 -28.76
CA SER A 137 7.93 24.23 -28.23
C SER A 137 7.58 23.08 -27.27
N THR A 138 6.48 23.24 -26.53
CA THR A 138 5.90 22.15 -25.71
C THR A 138 5.58 20.90 -26.54
N GLU A 139 5.13 21.09 -27.78
CA GLU A 139 4.88 19.99 -28.73
C GLU A 139 6.18 19.24 -29.08
N ALA A 140 7.27 19.96 -29.34
CA ALA A 140 8.57 19.35 -29.60
C ALA A 140 9.12 18.61 -28.36
N ARG A 141 8.84 19.10 -27.13
CA ARG A 141 9.14 18.37 -25.90
C ARG A 141 8.35 17.05 -25.82
N SER A 142 7.05 17.06 -26.12
CA SER A 142 6.23 15.84 -26.09
C SER A 142 6.68 14.81 -27.13
N LEU A 143 6.90 15.24 -28.38
CA LEU A 143 7.37 14.35 -29.45
C LEU A 143 8.71 13.69 -29.11
N LEU A 144 9.64 14.45 -28.53
CA LEU A 144 10.92 13.89 -28.13
C LEU A 144 10.79 12.95 -26.93
N ARG A 145 9.92 13.28 -25.96
CA ARG A 145 9.58 12.39 -24.84
C ARG A 145 9.05 11.04 -25.35
N GLU A 146 8.06 11.06 -26.24
CA GLU A 146 7.47 9.86 -26.86
C GLU A 146 8.54 9.04 -27.56
N ARG A 147 9.46 9.68 -28.29
CA ARG A 147 10.55 8.98 -28.96
C ARG A 147 11.54 8.33 -27.99
N TYR A 148 11.93 9.00 -26.91
CA TYR A 148 12.77 8.38 -25.87
C TYR A 148 12.05 7.21 -25.20
N ALA A 149 10.75 7.36 -24.95
CA ALA A 149 9.95 6.34 -24.33
C ALA A 149 9.78 5.10 -25.22
N GLU A 150 9.50 5.29 -26.51
CA GLU A 150 9.46 4.23 -27.52
C GLU A 150 10.78 3.46 -27.59
N VAL A 151 11.91 4.16 -27.66
CA VAL A 151 13.25 3.56 -27.71
C VAL A 151 13.57 2.74 -26.46
N TRP A 152 13.06 3.15 -25.30
CA TRP A 152 13.30 2.48 -24.02
C TRP A 152 12.20 1.53 -23.58
N GLY A 153 11.13 1.35 -24.38
CA GLY A 153 9.98 0.54 -24.01
C GLY A 153 9.22 1.06 -22.79
N ILE A 154 9.28 2.36 -22.52
CA ILE A 154 8.56 3.01 -21.41
C ILE A 154 7.23 3.52 -21.95
N SER A 155 6.13 3.20 -21.28
CA SER A 155 4.81 3.74 -21.64
C SER A 155 4.74 5.23 -21.33
N THR A 156 4.31 6.04 -22.30
CA THR A 156 3.98 7.47 -22.12
C THR A 156 2.48 7.75 -22.11
N ASP A 157 1.66 6.72 -22.30
CA ASP A 157 0.20 6.78 -22.35
C ASP A 157 -0.43 6.95 -20.95
N GLY A 158 0.42 6.98 -19.91
CA GLY A 158 0.02 7.24 -18.54
C GLY A 158 -0.49 8.67 -18.31
N PRO A 159 -1.22 8.90 -17.21
CA PRO A 159 -1.75 10.22 -16.87
C PRO A 159 -0.61 11.24 -16.72
N ALA A 160 -0.92 12.50 -17.03
CA ALA A 160 0.04 13.58 -16.84
C ALA A 160 0.43 13.67 -15.36
N LEU A 161 1.70 14.00 -15.09
CA LEU A 161 2.23 14.06 -13.73
C LEU A 161 1.43 15.01 -12.84
N ASP A 162 0.99 16.13 -13.40
CA ASP A 162 0.22 17.17 -12.71
C ASP A 162 -1.24 16.74 -12.45
N ASP A 163 -1.86 16.03 -13.39
CA ASP A 163 -3.21 15.47 -13.20
C ASP A 163 -3.20 14.45 -12.06
N LEU A 164 -2.24 13.52 -12.10
CA LEU A 164 -2.04 12.54 -11.04
C LEU A 164 -1.74 13.21 -9.68
N ALA A 165 -1.03 14.34 -9.71
CA ALA A 165 -0.73 15.15 -8.53
C ALA A 165 -2.01 15.73 -7.90
N ALA A 166 -2.86 16.33 -8.74
CA ALA A 166 -4.11 16.95 -8.33
C ALA A 166 -5.12 15.91 -7.85
N ASP A 167 -5.24 14.80 -8.56
CA ASP A 167 -6.13 13.69 -8.20
C ASP A 167 -5.69 13.06 -6.88
N TRP A 168 -4.39 12.78 -6.70
CA TRP A 168 -3.88 12.27 -5.44
C TRP A 168 -4.17 13.22 -4.26
N ALA A 169 -3.95 14.52 -4.43
CA ALA A 169 -4.20 15.51 -3.40
C ALA A 169 -5.71 15.66 -3.08
N LYS A 170 -6.57 15.50 -4.09
CA LYS A 170 -8.03 15.47 -3.91
C LYS A 170 -8.47 14.22 -3.15
N SER A 171 -8.09 13.03 -3.61
CA SER A 171 -8.45 11.74 -2.97
C SER A 171 -7.91 11.65 -1.55
N THR A 172 -6.71 12.18 -1.29
CA THR A 172 -6.16 12.28 0.07
C THR A 172 -7.05 13.13 0.97
N ARG A 173 -7.53 14.28 0.48
CA ARG A 173 -8.43 15.14 1.25
C ARG A 173 -9.76 14.47 1.54
N GLU A 174 -10.33 13.79 0.56
CA GLU A 174 -11.57 13.02 0.70
C GLU A 174 -11.42 11.84 1.66
N ALA A 175 -10.29 11.12 1.62
CA ALA A 175 -10.05 9.98 2.51
C ALA A 175 -9.81 10.40 3.98
N ALA A 176 -9.27 11.60 4.21
CA ALA A 176 -8.93 12.08 5.56
C ALA A 176 -10.11 12.68 6.33
N THR A 177 -11.24 12.96 5.68
CA THR A 177 -12.43 13.46 6.36
C THR A 177 -13.11 12.33 7.15
N LEU A 178 -12.73 12.22 8.43
CA LEU A 178 -13.40 11.35 9.38
C LEU A 178 -14.84 11.85 9.59
N THR A 179 -15.81 11.10 9.06
CA THR A 179 -17.23 11.45 9.18
C THR A 179 -17.95 10.59 10.23
N ASP A 180 -17.32 9.50 10.69
CA ASP A 180 -17.95 8.49 11.53
C ASP A 180 -17.05 8.10 12.73
N ASN A 181 -17.66 7.96 13.91
CA ASN A 181 -17.00 7.55 15.15
C ASN A 181 -16.84 6.02 15.25
N GLN A 182 -17.45 5.25 14.36
CA GLN A 182 -17.31 3.80 14.36
C GLN A 182 -15.87 3.36 14.04
N LEU A 183 -15.38 2.36 14.79
CA LEU A 183 -14.02 1.83 14.67
C LEU A 183 -13.72 1.30 13.26
N VAL A 184 -14.66 0.57 12.67
CA VAL A 184 -14.54 -0.01 11.33
C VAL A 184 -14.41 1.08 10.27
N SER A 185 -15.25 2.12 10.32
CA SER A 185 -15.20 3.28 9.41
C SER A 185 -13.87 4.05 9.54
N ARG A 186 -13.34 4.22 10.76
CA ARG A 186 -12.03 4.84 11.00
C ARG A 186 -10.89 4.00 10.43
N LEU A 187 -10.91 2.69 10.62
CA LEU A 187 -9.89 1.79 10.07
C LEU A 187 -9.96 1.70 8.53
N ALA A 188 -11.15 1.80 7.96
CA ALA A 188 -11.34 1.91 6.51
C ALA A 188 -10.64 3.15 5.95
N SER A 189 -10.86 4.32 6.56
CA SER A 189 -10.15 5.57 6.21
C SER A 189 -8.63 5.42 6.33
N VAL A 190 -8.13 4.75 7.38
CA VAL A 190 -6.69 4.42 7.52
C VAL A 190 -6.17 3.59 6.35
N ALA A 191 -6.89 2.53 5.96
CA ALA A 191 -6.49 1.67 4.86
C ALA A 191 -6.45 2.43 3.53
N SER A 192 -7.45 3.28 3.27
CA SER A 192 -7.49 4.14 2.09
C SER A 192 -6.34 5.15 2.06
N LEU A 193 -6.03 5.81 3.19
CA LEU A 193 -4.86 6.70 3.31
C LEU A 193 -3.53 5.96 3.10
N SER A 194 -3.38 4.74 3.60
CA SER A 194 -2.17 3.94 3.35
C SER A 194 -1.99 3.63 1.87
N ARG A 195 -3.08 3.28 1.16
CA ARG A 195 -3.03 3.05 -0.29
C ARG A 195 -2.69 4.33 -1.06
N LEU A 196 -3.16 5.48 -0.61
CA LEU A 196 -2.74 6.78 -1.17
C LEU A 196 -1.26 7.08 -0.89
N ASN A 197 -0.74 6.72 0.29
CA ASN A 197 0.70 6.79 0.57
C ASN A 197 1.51 5.84 -0.32
N GLN A 198 0.95 4.69 -0.70
CA GLN A 198 1.55 3.77 -1.69
C GLN A 198 1.55 4.38 -3.09
N ALA A 199 0.46 5.00 -3.54
CA ALA A 199 0.41 5.72 -4.81
C ALA A 199 1.45 6.86 -4.86
N ALA A 200 1.59 7.63 -3.79
CA ALA A 200 2.63 8.67 -3.69
C ALA A 200 4.05 8.10 -3.80
N ASN A 201 4.31 6.96 -3.16
CA ASN A 201 5.59 6.26 -3.28
C ASN A 201 5.87 5.77 -4.71
N LEU A 202 4.88 5.16 -5.38
CA LEU A 202 5.00 4.71 -6.77
C LEU A 202 5.26 5.88 -7.73
N ARG A 203 4.53 6.99 -7.54
CA ARG A 203 4.74 8.23 -8.29
C ARG A 203 6.15 8.78 -8.08
N PHE A 204 6.63 8.79 -6.85
CA PHE A 204 7.99 9.24 -6.53
C PHE A 204 9.06 8.37 -7.23
N LEU A 205 8.83 7.07 -7.33
CA LEU A 205 9.68 6.14 -8.07
C LEU A 205 9.55 6.26 -9.61
N GLY A 206 8.71 7.15 -10.12
CA GLY A 206 8.47 7.34 -11.56
C GLY A 206 7.55 6.29 -12.19
N ARG A 207 6.90 5.43 -11.40
CA ARG A 207 5.96 4.40 -11.86
C ARG A 207 4.55 4.97 -11.95
N LEU A 208 4.33 5.83 -12.95
CA LEU A 208 3.10 6.62 -13.06
C LEU A 208 1.86 5.76 -13.33
N ASP A 209 1.97 4.74 -14.17
CA ASP A 209 0.86 3.83 -14.48
C ASP A 209 0.42 3.03 -13.23
N ASP A 210 1.37 2.47 -12.49
CA ASP A 210 1.07 1.75 -11.25
C ASP A 210 0.50 2.69 -10.18
N ALA A 211 1.03 3.91 -10.09
CA ALA A 211 0.50 4.93 -9.18
C ALA A 211 -0.95 5.32 -9.54
N ALA A 212 -1.26 5.44 -10.83
CA ALA A 212 -2.60 5.72 -11.34
C ALA A 212 -3.56 4.57 -11.02
N ILE A 213 -3.17 3.31 -11.24
CA ILE A 213 -3.98 2.14 -10.90
C ILE A 213 -4.29 2.12 -9.40
N VAL A 214 -3.28 2.30 -8.54
CA VAL A 214 -3.49 2.33 -7.08
C VAL A 214 -4.34 3.53 -6.67
N LEU A 215 -4.20 4.68 -7.33
CA LEU A 215 -5.00 5.87 -7.06
C LEU A 215 -6.45 5.70 -7.49
N ASP A 216 -6.73 5.10 -8.65
CA ASP A 216 -8.10 4.85 -9.12
C ASP A 216 -8.81 3.79 -8.26
N GLU A 217 -8.05 2.81 -7.77
CA GLU A 217 -8.58 1.70 -6.98
C GLU A 217 -8.26 1.81 -5.48
N TYR A 218 -7.95 3.01 -4.98
CA TYR A 218 -7.50 3.16 -3.59
C TYR A 218 -8.59 2.74 -2.59
N ASP A 219 -9.84 3.08 -2.86
CA ASP A 219 -10.97 2.82 -1.95
C ASP A 219 -11.75 1.55 -2.30
N ARG A 220 -11.63 1.03 -3.52
CA ARG A 220 -12.45 -0.09 -4.00
C ARG A 220 -12.39 -1.35 -3.12
N PRO A 221 -11.21 -1.83 -2.67
CA PRO A 221 -11.15 -2.97 -1.75
C PRO A 221 -11.79 -2.67 -0.38
N VAL A 222 -11.66 -1.42 0.08
CA VAL A 222 -12.22 -0.94 1.36
C VAL A 222 -13.74 -0.85 1.28
N GLU A 223 -14.27 -0.23 0.22
CA GLU A 223 -15.69 -0.13 -0.07
C GLU A 223 -16.33 -1.52 -0.17
N MET A 224 -15.68 -2.47 -0.88
CA MET A 224 -16.17 -3.85 -0.95
C MET A 224 -16.33 -4.48 0.43
N GLU A 225 -15.39 -4.25 1.35
CA GLU A 225 -15.46 -4.77 2.71
C GLU A 225 -16.54 -4.06 3.56
N LEU A 226 -16.68 -2.74 3.43
CA LEU A 226 -17.73 -1.98 4.10
C LEU A 226 -19.13 -2.35 3.58
N VAL A 227 -19.30 -2.57 2.28
CA VAL A 227 -20.56 -3.03 1.69
C VAL A 227 -20.90 -4.42 2.21
N ARG A 228 -19.93 -5.35 2.25
CA ARG A 228 -20.12 -6.69 2.82
C ARG A 228 -20.52 -6.62 4.28
N TRP A 229 -19.84 -5.78 5.06
CA TRP A 229 -20.14 -5.56 6.48
C TRP A 229 -21.55 -4.99 6.69
N ASN A 230 -21.92 -3.93 5.96
CA ASN A 230 -23.25 -3.32 6.02
C ASN A 230 -24.36 -4.30 5.60
N GLN A 231 -24.12 -5.12 4.57
CA GLN A 231 -25.06 -6.17 4.15
C GLN A 231 -25.28 -7.21 5.25
N ARG A 232 -24.23 -7.58 6.00
CA ARG A 232 -24.34 -8.52 7.12
C ARG A 232 -25.08 -7.90 8.30
N GLN A 233 -24.75 -6.68 8.69
CA GLN A 233 -25.46 -5.99 9.77
C GLN A 233 -26.96 -5.83 9.50
N ARG A 234 -27.35 -5.66 8.23
CA ARG A 234 -28.77 -5.62 7.84
C ARG A 234 -29.45 -6.98 7.83
N ALA A 235 -28.73 -8.07 7.55
CA ALA A 235 -29.30 -9.42 7.48
C ALA A 235 -29.76 -9.94 8.86
N ASP A 236 -29.17 -9.44 9.95
CA ASP A 236 -29.60 -9.76 11.32
C ASP A 236 -30.89 -9.02 11.75
N SER A 237 -31.42 -8.12 10.90
CA SER A 237 -32.77 -7.58 11.09
C SER A 237 -33.81 -8.66 10.72
N ILE A 238 -34.06 -9.57 11.66
CA ILE A 238 -35.06 -10.65 11.63
C ILE A 238 -36.46 -10.20 11.12
N ASP A 239 -36.76 -8.90 11.15
CA ASP A 239 -38.07 -8.33 10.82
C ASP A 239 -38.28 -7.88 9.35
N SER A 240 -37.26 -7.82 8.48
CA SER A 240 -37.38 -6.98 7.27
C SER A 240 -37.77 -7.66 5.95
N ASP A 241 -37.84 -9.00 5.84
CA ASP A 241 -38.37 -9.61 4.61
C ASP A 241 -39.09 -10.97 4.81
N PRO A 242 -40.44 -10.99 4.89
CA PRO A 242 -41.22 -12.23 4.92
C PRO A 242 -41.08 -13.10 3.65
N ALA A 243 -40.40 -12.62 2.59
CA ALA A 243 -40.06 -13.44 1.43
C ALA A 243 -38.81 -14.33 1.63
N MET A 244 -38.07 -14.22 2.73
CA MET A 244 -36.75 -14.86 2.88
C MET A 244 -36.76 -16.34 3.29
N ALA A 245 -37.79 -16.85 3.97
CA ALA A 245 -37.91 -18.29 4.30
C ALA A 245 -38.73 -19.09 3.26
N ARG A 246 -38.85 -18.57 2.02
CA ARG A 246 -39.68 -19.21 0.98
C ARG A 246 -39.24 -20.63 0.63
N TRP A 247 -37.94 -20.91 0.70
CA TRP A 247 -37.44 -22.25 0.38
C TRP A 247 -37.83 -23.26 1.46
N SER A 248 -37.53 -22.99 2.74
CA SER A 248 -37.90 -23.88 3.86
C SER A 248 -39.40 -24.08 3.95
N LEU A 249 -40.21 -23.03 3.77
CA LEU A 249 -41.66 -23.16 3.71
C LEU A 249 -42.11 -24.05 2.55
N SER A 250 -41.58 -23.85 1.34
CA SER A 250 -41.90 -24.70 0.19
C SER A 250 -41.50 -26.16 0.45
N TYR A 251 -40.31 -26.38 1.01
CA TYR A 251 -39.78 -27.71 1.31
C TYR A 251 -40.61 -28.44 2.36
N LEU A 252 -40.93 -27.77 3.47
CA LEU A 252 -41.74 -28.32 4.56
C LEU A 252 -43.20 -28.55 4.10
N SER A 253 -43.75 -27.67 3.26
CA SER A 253 -45.11 -27.80 2.74
C SER A 253 -45.28 -29.02 1.81
N ALA A 254 -44.20 -29.48 1.16
CA ALA A 254 -44.23 -30.68 0.34
C ALA A 254 -44.41 -31.98 1.16
N GLN A 255 -44.18 -31.95 2.49
CA GLN A 255 -44.45 -33.06 3.42
C GLN A 255 -43.97 -34.45 2.93
N ARG A 256 -44.90 -35.28 2.43
CA ARG A 256 -44.67 -36.66 1.97
C ARG A 256 -44.50 -36.79 0.45
N ASP A 257 -44.63 -35.69 -0.29
CA ASP A 257 -44.39 -35.66 -1.73
C ASP A 257 -42.88 -35.66 -2.00
N TYR A 258 -42.30 -36.86 -2.04
CA TYR A 258 -40.86 -37.05 -2.20
C TYR A 258 -40.31 -36.56 -3.54
N PRO A 259 -40.97 -36.82 -4.70
CA PRO A 259 -40.56 -36.21 -5.96
C PRO A 259 -40.46 -34.68 -5.85
N ARG A 260 -41.46 -34.04 -5.25
CA ARG A 260 -41.45 -32.59 -5.07
C ARG A 260 -40.33 -32.09 -4.16
N ARG A 261 -40.03 -32.82 -3.07
CA ARG A 261 -38.91 -32.47 -2.17
C ARG A 261 -37.55 -32.57 -2.87
N LEU A 262 -37.36 -33.57 -3.74
CA LEU A 262 -36.14 -33.70 -4.53
C LEU A 262 -36.00 -32.58 -5.55
N GLU A 263 -37.08 -32.16 -6.21
CA GLU A 263 -37.09 -30.97 -7.07
C GLU A 263 -36.69 -29.71 -6.29
N ILE A 264 -37.26 -29.49 -5.10
CA ILE A 264 -36.95 -28.32 -4.26
C ILE A 264 -35.50 -28.34 -3.76
N LEU A 265 -34.92 -29.52 -3.47
CA LEU A 265 -33.50 -29.67 -3.13
C LEU A 265 -32.59 -29.41 -4.34
N ALA A 266 -33.00 -29.84 -5.53
CA ALA A 266 -32.29 -29.53 -6.77
C ALA A 266 -32.36 -28.02 -7.09
N ASP A 267 -33.48 -27.37 -6.80
CA ASP A 267 -33.62 -25.91 -6.93
C ASP A 267 -32.73 -25.16 -5.94
N ALA A 268 -32.63 -25.66 -4.70
CA ALA A 268 -31.66 -25.16 -3.74
C ALA A 268 -30.23 -25.25 -4.27
N ALA A 269 -29.88 -26.19 -5.15
CA ALA A 269 -28.53 -26.27 -5.74
C ALA A 269 -28.12 -24.98 -6.47
N ARG A 270 -29.09 -24.31 -7.07
CA ARG A 270 -28.89 -23.08 -7.86
C ARG A 270 -28.76 -21.83 -6.99
N ASN A 271 -29.35 -21.84 -5.79
CA ASN A 271 -29.43 -20.68 -4.91
C ASN A 271 -28.64 -20.91 -3.62
N GLN A 272 -27.77 -19.97 -3.23
CA GLN A 272 -27.09 -20.05 -1.95
C GLN A 272 -28.11 -19.81 -0.83
N LEU A 273 -28.41 -20.83 -0.02
CA LEU A 273 -29.32 -20.69 1.12
C LEU A 273 -28.58 -19.89 2.19
N ARG A 274 -29.01 -18.65 2.40
CA ARG A 274 -28.41 -17.74 3.39
C ARG A 274 -29.27 -17.59 4.64
N HIS A 275 -30.55 -17.92 4.56
CA HIS A 275 -31.48 -17.72 5.66
C HIS A 275 -31.29 -18.80 6.74
N PRO A 276 -31.17 -18.44 8.03
CA PRO A 276 -30.94 -19.42 9.11
C PRO A 276 -31.95 -20.57 9.11
N THR A 277 -33.23 -20.29 8.88
CA THR A 277 -34.29 -21.33 8.82
C THR A 277 -34.12 -22.29 7.64
N ASP A 278 -33.70 -21.79 6.48
CA ASP A 278 -33.44 -22.65 5.32
C ASP A 278 -32.26 -23.59 5.60
N THR A 279 -31.23 -23.04 6.25
CA THR A 279 -30.07 -23.79 6.69
C THR A 279 -30.41 -24.84 7.75
N GLU A 280 -31.27 -24.54 8.71
CA GLU A 280 -31.74 -25.48 9.74
C GLU A 280 -32.53 -26.65 9.13
N VAL A 281 -33.45 -26.35 8.20
CA VAL A 281 -34.24 -27.36 7.50
C VAL A 281 -33.34 -28.24 6.62
N LEU A 282 -32.43 -27.65 5.86
CA LEU A 282 -31.48 -28.40 5.03
C LEU A 282 -30.57 -29.29 5.89
N THR A 283 -30.04 -28.75 6.99
CA THR A 283 -29.17 -29.49 7.91
C THR A 283 -29.92 -30.65 8.55
N THR A 284 -31.13 -30.42 9.04
CA THR A 284 -31.98 -31.48 9.61
C THR A 284 -32.23 -32.59 8.59
N GLU A 285 -32.53 -32.24 7.34
CA GLU A 285 -32.71 -33.22 6.28
C GLU A 285 -31.42 -33.98 5.96
N ALA A 286 -30.27 -33.31 5.90
CA ALA A 286 -28.99 -33.94 5.57
C ALA A 286 -28.56 -35.01 6.60
N PHE A 287 -28.89 -34.82 7.88
CA PHE A 287 -28.53 -35.75 8.96
C PHE A 287 -29.61 -36.81 9.25
N ARG A 288 -30.89 -36.45 9.17
CA ARG A 288 -32.00 -37.29 9.65
C ARG A 288 -33.13 -37.48 8.64
N GLY A 289 -32.99 -36.92 7.45
CA GLY A 289 -34.00 -36.94 6.40
C GLY A 289 -34.47 -38.32 6.00
N SER A 290 -35.70 -38.40 5.52
CA SER A 290 -36.30 -39.63 4.98
C SER A 290 -37.15 -39.26 3.77
N PRO A 291 -37.07 -40.03 2.67
CA PRO A 291 -36.27 -41.24 2.43
C PRO A 291 -34.77 -40.99 2.23
N ALA A 292 -33.97 -42.07 2.11
CA ALA A 292 -32.50 -42.00 2.04
C ALA A 292 -31.98 -41.14 0.88
N ASN A 293 -32.63 -41.18 -0.27
CA ASN A 293 -32.35 -40.33 -1.43
C ASN A 293 -32.56 -38.84 -1.14
N ALA A 294 -33.57 -38.45 -0.37
CA ALA A 294 -33.75 -37.05 0.03
C ALA A 294 -32.63 -36.59 0.98
N ARG A 295 -32.23 -37.45 1.93
CA ARG A 295 -31.08 -37.22 2.83
C ARG A 295 -29.77 -37.08 2.07
N GLU A 296 -29.50 -37.95 1.11
CA GLU A 296 -28.29 -37.90 0.28
C GLU A 296 -28.25 -36.64 -0.59
N ALA A 297 -29.38 -36.26 -1.20
CA ALA A 297 -29.48 -35.00 -1.94
C ALA A 297 -29.26 -33.78 -1.04
N ALA A 298 -29.84 -33.76 0.16
CA ALA A 298 -29.62 -32.71 1.15
C ALA A 298 -28.16 -32.66 1.63
N ARG A 299 -27.52 -33.81 1.86
CA ARG A 299 -26.10 -33.89 2.24
C ARG A 299 -25.19 -33.37 1.11
N ALA A 300 -25.42 -33.81 -0.11
CA ALA A 300 -24.68 -33.31 -1.27
C ALA A 300 -24.86 -31.79 -1.41
N ARG A 301 -26.06 -31.28 -1.15
CA ARG A 301 -26.30 -29.84 -1.16
C ARG A 301 -25.56 -29.11 -0.04
N LEU A 302 -25.59 -29.63 1.18
CA LEU A 302 -24.90 -29.03 2.32
C LEU A 302 -23.38 -28.99 2.10
N LEU A 303 -22.80 -30.08 1.58
CA LEU A 303 -21.37 -30.14 1.21
C LEU A 303 -21.00 -29.19 0.07
N ALA A 304 -21.93 -28.87 -0.82
CA ALA A 304 -21.72 -27.89 -1.88
C ALA A 304 -21.83 -26.43 -1.40
N GLN A 305 -22.29 -26.18 -0.16
CA GLN A 305 -22.32 -24.85 0.43
C GLN A 305 -20.98 -24.53 1.09
N ARG A 306 -20.56 -23.26 0.98
CA ARG A 306 -19.43 -22.75 1.77
C ARG A 306 -19.84 -22.80 3.25
N PRO A 307 -19.00 -23.36 4.16
CA PRO A 307 -19.26 -23.33 5.59
C PRO A 307 -19.55 -21.90 6.07
N SER A 308 -20.58 -21.75 6.90
CA SER A 308 -21.01 -20.48 7.48
C SER A 308 -21.44 -20.68 8.93
N ALA A 309 -21.45 -19.60 9.72
CA ALA A 309 -21.89 -19.67 11.11
C ALA A 309 -23.31 -20.25 11.24
N ALA A 310 -24.22 -19.87 10.33
CA ALA A 310 -25.59 -20.39 10.30
C ALA A 310 -25.64 -21.92 10.12
N ILE A 311 -24.80 -22.50 9.24
CA ILE A 311 -24.72 -23.96 9.06
C ILE A 311 -24.19 -24.61 10.32
N THR A 312 -23.09 -24.09 10.86
CA THR A 312 -22.46 -24.67 12.06
C THR A 312 -23.39 -24.60 13.27
N LEU A 313 -24.14 -23.51 13.45
CA LEU A 313 -25.14 -23.35 14.50
C LEU A 313 -26.32 -24.32 14.32
N ALA A 314 -26.84 -24.49 13.11
CA ALA A 314 -27.87 -25.49 12.82
C ALA A 314 -27.40 -26.92 13.14
N ILE A 315 -26.14 -27.26 12.81
CA ILE A 315 -25.56 -28.56 13.15
C ILE A 315 -25.40 -28.69 14.68
N LEU A 316 -24.97 -27.61 15.35
CA LEU A 316 -24.80 -27.56 16.80
C LEU A 316 -26.12 -27.79 17.55
N GLU A 317 -27.22 -27.20 17.09
CA GLU A 317 -28.56 -27.43 17.64
C GLU A 317 -29.01 -28.89 17.44
N LEU A 318 -28.68 -29.46 16.28
CA LEU A 318 -29.00 -30.85 15.98
C LEU A 318 -28.09 -31.86 16.70
N ALA A 319 -26.91 -31.44 17.16
CA ALA A 319 -25.83 -32.30 17.66
C ALA A 319 -26.26 -33.40 18.65
N PRO A 320 -27.13 -33.14 19.65
CA PRO A 320 -27.58 -34.17 20.59
C PRO A 320 -28.37 -35.32 19.94
N ARG A 321 -28.89 -35.09 18.73
CA ARG A 321 -29.79 -36.00 18.00
C ARG A 321 -29.18 -36.55 16.71
N ILE A 322 -27.93 -36.21 16.39
CA ILE A 322 -27.25 -36.72 15.20
C ILE A 322 -26.97 -38.23 15.37
N PRO A 323 -27.42 -39.09 14.44
CA PRO A 323 -27.07 -40.50 14.45
C PRO A 323 -25.55 -40.70 14.32
N ARG A 324 -24.97 -41.58 15.14
CA ARG A 324 -23.53 -41.92 15.11
C ARG A 324 -23.19 -42.84 13.93
N THR A 325 -23.23 -42.31 12.71
CA THR A 325 -22.84 -43.02 11.49
C THR A 325 -21.58 -42.38 10.89
N PRO A 326 -20.72 -43.16 10.19
CA PRO A 326 -19.52 -42.63 9.56
C PRO A 326 -19.81 -41.43 8.66
N GLN A 327 -20.87 -41.50 7.85
CA GLN A 327 -21.25 -40.42 6.93
C GLN A 327 -21.64 -39.12 7.64
N ASN A 328 -22.17 -39.20 8.86
CA ASN A 328 -22.50 -38.01 9.65
C ASN A 328 -21.26 -37.44 10.34
N ALA A 329 -20.32 -38.30 10.78
CA ALA A 329 -19.02 -37.86 11.28
C ALA A 329 -18.20 -37.15 10.18
N ASP A 330 -18.19 -37.70 8.97
CA ASP A 330 -17.54 -37.09 7.80
C ASP A 330 -18.18 -35.75 7.41
N LEU A 331 -19.51 -35.66 7.49
CA LEU A 331 -20.22 -34.41 7.21
C LEU A 331 -19.89 -33.32 8.22
N VAL A 332 -19.84 -33.65 9.52
CA VAL A 332 -19.41 -32.72 10.58
C VAL A 332 -17.96 -32.27 10.33
N ALA A 333 -17.07 -33.21 10.03
CA ALA A 333 -15.67 -32.93 9.72
C ALA A 333 -15.52 -31.97 8.54
N ALA A 334 -16.26 -32.21 7.44
CA ALA A 334 -16.25 -31.35 6.26
C ALA A 334 -16.74 -29.93 6.56
N MET A 335 -17.80 -29.78 7.36
CA MET A 335 -18.36 -28.46 7.71
C MET A 335 -17.49 -27.68 8.70
N THR A 336 -16.67 -28.37 9.49
CA THR A 336 -15.80 -27.77 10.52
C THR A 336 -14.33 -27.72 10.14
N ALA A 337 -13.98 -28.15 8.92
CA ALA A 337 -12.60 -28.32 8.46
C ALA A 337 -11.70 -29.08 9.46
N SER A 338 -12.29 -30.03 10.19
CA SER A 338 -11.65 -30.78 11.27
C SER A 338 -11.58 -32.27 10.94
N ALA A 339 -10.73 -33.03 11.65
CA ALA A 339 -10.68 -34.47 11.47
C ALA A 339 -11.99 -35.14 11.93
N PRO A 340 -12.46 -36.22 11.25
CA PRO A 340 -13.66 -36.94 11.66
C PRO A 340 -13.46 -37.61 13.03
N ILE A 341 -14.46 -37.46 13.89
CA ILE A 341 -14.47 -38.08 15.22
C ILE A 341 -15.00 -39.51 15.08
N ALA A 342 -14.25 -40.48 15.59
CA ALA A 342 -14.60 -41.90 15.50
C ALA A 342 -15.97 -42.19 16.14
N THR A 343 -16.83 -42.94 15.45
CA THR A 343 -18.23 -43.14 15.85
C THR A 343 -18.41 -44.02 17.09
N ASP A 344 -17.40 -44.84 17.40
CA ASP A 344 -17.30 -45.70 18.59
C ASP A 344 -16.74 -44.97 19.81
N ASP A 345 -16.29 -43.72 19.66
CA ASP A 345 -15.81 -42.90 20.77
C ASP A 345 -16.93 -42.63 21.79
N PRO A 346 -16.75 -43.00 23.08
CA PRO A 346 -17.76 -42.75 24.10
C PRO A 346 -18.10 -41.26 24.25
N ASP A 347 -17.13 -40.38 23.99
CA ASP A 347 -17.25 -38.93 24.09
C ASP A 347 -17.65 -38.26 22.76
N TRP A 348 -18.06 -39.03 21.74
CA TRP A 348 -18.38 -38.53 20.40
C TRP A 348 -19.27 -37.28 20.42
N ALA A 349 -20.32 -37.28 21.24
CA ALA A 349 -21.25 -36.15 21.34
C ALA A 349 -20.60 -34.89 21.95
N ILE A 350 -19.74 -35.06 22.96
CA ILE A 350 -19.06 -33.96 23.63
C ILE A 350 -17.99 -33.37 22.70
N LYS A 351 -17.19 -34.22 22.05
CA LYS A 351 -16.16 -33.80 21.09
C LYS A 351 -16.78 -33.09 19.89
N THR A 352 -17.85 -33.65 19.32
CA THR A 352 -18.60 -33.04 18.21
C THR A 352 -19.12 -31.66 18.59
N ARG A 353 -19.77 -31.54 19.75
CA ARG A 353 -20.27 -30.26 20.24
C ARG A 353 -19.15 -29.24 20.46
N ARG A 354 -18.01 -29.66 21.01
CA ARG A 354 -16.86 -28.78 21.24
C ARG A 354 -16.32 -28.20 19.94
N VAL A 355 -16.10 -29.06 18.93
CA VAL A 355 -15.61 -28.62 17.61
C VAL A 355 -16.60 -27.66 16.98
N LEU A 356 -17.90 -27.99 16.98
CA LEU A 356 -18.94 -27.11 16.42
C LEU A 356 -19.01 -25.74 17.14
N VAL A 357 -18.92 -25.70 18.47
CA VAL A 357 -18.88 -24.44 19.22
C VAL A 357 -17.64 -23.62 18.86
N GLN A 358 -16.48 -24.25 18.81
CA GLN A 358 -15.24 -23.58 18.45
C GLN A 358 -15.32 -22.99 17.03
N THR A 359 -15.69 -23.80 16.04
CA THR A 359 -15.86 -23.36 14.66
C THR A 359 -16.92 -22.27 14.52
N ALA A 360 -18.04 -22.38 15.23
CA ALA A 360 -19.07 -21.33 15.21
C ALA A 360 -18.55 -20.01 15.76
N LEU A 361 -17.77 -20.03 16.85
CA LEU A 361 -17.15 -18.83 17.41
C LEU A 361 -16.12 -18.22 16.45
N GLU A 362 -15.30 -19.04 15.79
CA GLU A 362 -14.33 -18.59 14.78
C GLU A 362 -15.04 -17.94 13.57
N GLN A 363 -16.11 -18.58 13.07
CA GLN A 363 -16.91 -18.06 11.95
C GLN A 363 -17.65 -16.77 12.33
N LEU A 364 -18.26 -16.71 13.52
CA LEU A 364 -18.94 -15.50 14.00
C LEU A 364 -17.96 -14.34 14.19
N ALA A 365 -16.76 -14.62 14.73
CA ALA A 365 -15.70 -13.61 14.83
C ALA A 365 -15.27 -13.10 13.43
N ALA A 366 -15.14 -14.00 12.46
CA ALA A 366 -14.78 -13.65 11.08
C ALA A 366 -15.90 -12.92 10.30
N GLU A 367 -17.17 -13.16 10.65
CA GLU A 367 -18.34 -12.54 10.01
C GLU A 367 -18.65 -11.15 10.58
N GLY A 368 -18.40 -10.93 11.88
CA GLY A 368 -18.63 -9.67 12.59
C GLY A 368 -17.57 -8.57 12.36
N ASP A 369 -17.59 -7.56 13.23
CA ASP A 369 -16.70 -6.40 13.14
C ASP A 369 -15.22 -6.78 13.17
N GLN A 370 -14.84 -7.79 13.97
CA GLN A 370 -13.46 -8.26 14.08
C GLN A 370 -12.93 -8.80 12.76
N GLY A 371 -13.70 -9.63 12.04
CA GLY A 371 -13.25 -10.10 10.74
C GLY A 371 -13.13 -9.00 9.69
N VAL A 372 -13.94 -7.93 9.77
CA VAL A 372 -13.75 -6.75 8.91
C VAL A 372 -12.47 -6.01 9.30
N ILE A 373 -12.22 -5.84 10.60
CA ILE A 373 -10.97 -5.26 11.12
C ILE A 373 -9.76 -6.05 10.62
N ASP A 374 -9.79 -7.38 10.67
CA ASP A 374 -8.71 -8.24 10.19
C ASP A 374 -8.45 -8.06 8.68
N ARG A 375 -9.51 -7.95 7.87
CA ARG A 375 -9.38 -7.74 6.42
C ARG A 375 -8.87 -6.34 6.09
N LEU A 376 -9.32 -5.31 6.79
CA LEU A 376 -8.80 -3.95 6.63
C LEU A 376 -7.34 -3.85 7.10
N ALA A 377 -6.97 -4.56 8.18
CA ALA A 377 -5.59 -4.67 8.63
C ALA A 377 -4.70 -5.42 7.63
N ALA A 378 -5.23 -6.43 6.94
CA ALA A 378 -4.53 -7.10 5.84
C ALA A 378 -4.25 -6.14 4.67
N LEU A 379 -5.26 -5.36 4.24
CA LEU A 379 -5.08 -4.33 3.20
C LEU A 379 -4.02 -3.28 3.60
N LEU A 380 -3.99 -2.90 4.87
CA LEU A 380 -2.98 -2.01 5.42
C LEU A 380 -1.59 -2.67 5.34
N GLY A 381 -1.47 -3.93 5.75
CA GLY A 381 -0.23 -4.72 5.67
C GLY A 381 0.30 -4.85 4.24
N GLU A 382 -0.57 -5.16 3.28
CA GLU A 382 -0.23 -5.24 1.85
C GLU A 382 0.33 -3.90 1.32
N SER A 383 -0.31 -2.79 1.69
CA SER A 383 0.13 -1.45 1.29
C SER A 383 1.50 -1.09 1.88
N TYR A 384 1.77 -1.46 3.13
CA TYR A 384 3.08 -1.30 3.75
C TYR A 384 4.15 -2.18 3.10
N ALA A 385 3.82 -3.43 2.78
CA ALA A 385 4.73 -4.35 2.11
C ALA A 385 5.10 -3.83 0.71
N SER A 386 4.11 -3.34 -0.05
CA SER A 386 4.35 -2.73 -1.37
C SER A 386 5.24 -1.49 -1.33
N ARG A 387 5.19 -0.70 -0.25
CA ARG A 387 6.11 0.43 -0.06
C ARG A 387 7.50 0.00 0.40
N ALA A 388 7.58 -1.08 1.17
CA ALA A 388 8.83 -1.60 1.74
C ALA A 388 9.72 -2.28 0.68
N PHE A 389 9.10 -2.98 -0.27
CA PHE A 389 9.76 -3.78 -1.29
C PHE A 389 9.53 -3.17 -2.66
N ASP A 390 10.60 -2.89 -3.40
CA ASP A 390 10.48 -2.35 -4.76
C ASP A 390 10.01 -3.49 -5.69
N SER A 391 8.92 -3.31 -6.47
CA SER A 391 8.35 -4.42 -7.28
C SER A 391 9.36 -5.10 -8.19
N ALA A 392 10.41 -4.41 -8.65
CA ALA A 392 11.46 -5.01 -9.48
C ALA A 392 12.14 -6.21 -8.79
N THR A 393 12.23 -6.18 -7.45
CA THR A 393 12.76 -7.31 -6.66
C THR A 393 11.74 -8.41 -6.37
N LEU A 394 10.45 -8.14 -6.58
CA LEU A 394 9.34 -9.07 -6.31
C LEU A 394 8.80 -9.66 -7.62
N SER A 395 9.64 -10.38 -8.36
CA SER A 395 9.23 -11.10 -9.57
C SER A 395 8.27 -12.28 -9.27
N SER A 396 8.03 -12.58 -8.00
CA SER A 396 7.11 -13.61 -7.52
C SER A 396 6.09 -12.96 -6.57
N GLY A 397 4.85 -12.75 -7.06
CA GLY A 397 3.74 -12.15 -6.29
C GLY A 397 3.41 -12.83 -4.95
N GLU A 398 3.95 -14.03 -4.69
CA GLU A 398 3.78 -14.77 -3.44
C GLU A 398 4.48 -14.14 -2.23
N ALA A 399 5.54 -13.34 -2.40
CA ALA A 399 6.35 -12.89 -1.27
C ALA A 399 5.70 -11.78 -0.41
N THR A 400 4.69 -11.08 -0.95
CA THR A 400 3.97 -10.01 -0.24
C THR A 400 2.63 -10.44 0.33
N GLU A 401 2.02 -11.49 -0.22
CA GLU A 401 0.68 -11.93 0.18
C GLU A 401 0.73 -12.63 1.55
N GLY A 402 -0.04 -12.11 2.51
CA GLY A 402 -0.14 -12.68 3.85
C GLY A 402 0.99 -12.31 4.84
N LEU A 403 1.86 -11.35 4.50
CA LEU A 403 2.79 -10.80 5.49
C LEU A 403 2.00 -10.03 6.57
N PRO A 404 2.14 -10.37 7.88
CA PRO A 404 1.47 -9.62 8.94
C PRO A 404 1.82 -8.13 8.90
N ALA A 405 0.83 -7.27 9.18
CA ALA A 405 0.97 -5.82 9.03
C ALA A 405 2.15 -5.25 9.82
N GLU A 406 2.40 -5.74 11.03
CA GLU A 406 3.52 -5.31 11.87
C GLU A 406 4.89 -5.66 11.27
N ARG A 407 5.00 -6.78 10.56
CA ARG A 407 6.24 -7.15 9.84
C ARG A 407 6.43 -6.32 8.59
N ALA A 408 5.35 -6.04 7.85
CA ALA A 408 5.38 -5.14 6.71
C ALA A 408 5.82 -3.72 7.14
N ALA A 409 5.31 -3.23 8.26
CA ALA A 409 5.72 -1.95 8.84
C ALA A 409 7.17 -1.93 9.29
N ALA A 410 7.67 -3.00 9.93
CA ALA A 410 9.07 -3.13 10.29
C ALA A 410 10.01 -3.13 9.07
N ALA A 411 9.61 -3.78 7.97
CA ALA A 411 10.35 -3.77 6.72
C ALA A 411 10.39 -2.36 6.11
N LEU A 412 9.25 -1.65 6.10
CA LEU A 412 9.19 -0.26 5.64
C LEU A 412 10.04 0.66 6.52
N ARG A 413 10.02 0.49 7.85
CA ARG A 413 10.88 1.24 8.77
C ARG A 413 12.35 1.01 8.44
N ALA A 414 12.76 -0.24 8.22
CA ALA A 414 14.14 -0.55 7.86
C ALA A 414 14.56 0.10 6.52
N LYS A 415 13.66 0.20 5.54
CA LYS A 415 13.90 0.96 4.29
C LYS A 415 14.16 2.43 4.59
N TRP A 416 13.28 3.07 5.38
CA TRP A 416 13.44 4.49 5.73
C TRP A 416 14.63 4.77 6.65
N ASP A 417 14.97 3.86 7.56
CA ASP A 417 16.18 3.95 8.39
C ASP A 417 17.43 3.95 7.51
N ARG A 418 17.53 3.04 6.53
CA ARG A 418 18.62 3.06 5.56
C ARG A 418 18.69 4.37 4.79
N GLN A 419 17.55 4.91 4.35
CA GLN A 419 17.49 6.18 3.64
C GLN A 419 17.87 7.38 4.52
N ALA A 420 17.38 7.43 5.76
CA ALA A 420 17.67 8.49 6.74
C ALA A 420 19.14 8.49 7.16
N ARG A 421 19.71 7.32 7.46
CA ARG A 421 21.15 7.16 7.72
C ARG A 421 21.99 7.50 6.52
N ALA A 422 21.49 7.15 5.35
CA ALA A 422 22.17 7.51 4.13
C ALA A 422 22.12 9.03 3.93
N GLY A 423 21.03 9.74 4.30
CA GLY A 423 20.81 11.17 4.00
C GLY A 423 21.23 12.18 5.04
N GLY A 424 21.56 11.73 6.25
CA GLY A 424 21.85 12.60 7.36
C GLY A 424 23.16 13.40 7.19
N LEU A 425 23.02 14.68 6.84
CA LEU A 425 23.92 15.73 7.30
C LEU A 425 23.14 16.79 8.07
N GLY A 426 23.80 17.47 9.00
CA GLY A 426 23.17 18.44 9.89
C GLY A 426 22.70 17.83 11.22
N ALA A 427 21.99 18.64 12.02
CA ALA A 427 21.51 18.24 13.34
C ALA A 427 20.48 17.10 13.25
N GLU A 428 19.75 17.02 12.15
CA GLU A 428 18.73 16.01 11.85
C GLU A 428 19.32 14.61 11.69
N ALA A 429 20.58 14.48 11.29
CA ALA A 429 21.28 13.19 11.23
C ALA A 429 21.41 12.54 12.62
N LEU A 430 21.60 13.37 13.66
CA LEU A 430 21.68 12.92 15.05
C LEU A 430 20.31 12.50 15.60
N GLU A 431 19.21 12.90 14.95
CA GLU A 431 17.88 12.46 15.35
C GLU A 431 17.60 11.00 15.03
N VAL A 432 18.30 10.38 14.07
CA VAL A 432 18.08 8.97 13.69
C VAL A 432 18.25 8.04 14.91
N GLU A 433 19.36 8.18 15.64
CA GLU A 433 19.61 7.38 16.85
C GLU A 433 18.59 7.69 17.95
N THR A 434 18.15 8.94 18.05
CA THR A 434 17.10 9.35 19.00
C THR A 434 15.74 8.75 18.64
N VAL A 435 15.40 8.63 17.35
CA VAL A 435 14.20 7.95 16.87
C VAL A 435 14.28 6.46 17.16
N LEU A 436 15.41 5.79 16.88
CA LEU A 436 15.59 4.36 17.13
C LEU A 436 15.57 4.02 18.62
N ALA A 437 16.19 4.84 19.47
CA ALA A 437 16.12 4.64 20.92
C ALA A 437 14.68 4.76 21.44
N ARG A 438 13.91 5.76 20.95
CA ARG A 438 12.48 5.90 21.28
C ARG A 438 11.64 4.76 20.72
N HIS A 439 11.93 4.28 19.51
CA HIS A 439 11.29 3.11 18.91
C HIS A 439 11.52 1.86 19.76
N ALA A 440 12.77 1.54 20.12
CA ALA A 440 13.10 0.40 20.97
C ALA A 440 12.38 0.47 22.33
N ALA A 441 12.35 1.64 22.96
CA ALA A 441 11.62 1.86 24.21
C ALA A 441 10.11 1.59 24.06
N ARG A 442 9.47 2.14 23.01
CA ARG A 442 8.04 1.91 22.73
C ARG A 442 7.76 0.44 22.40
N LEU A 443 8.63 -0.20 21.62
CA LEU A 443 8.49 -1.60 21.21
C LEU A 443 8.55 -2.53 22.42
N SER A 444 9.39 -2.22 23.41
CA SER A 444 9.47 -3.00 24.66
C SER A 444 8.18 -2.98 25.51
N LEU A 445 7.33 -1.97 25.30
CA LEU A 445 6.05 -1.81 26.00
C LEU A 445 4.86 -2.34 25.19
N ALA A 446 5.04 -2.55 23.89
CA ALA A 446 3.97 -2.97 22.99
C ALA A 446 3.57 -4.43 23.26
N GLN A 447 2.28 -4.65 23.48
CA GLN A 447 1.67 -5.95 23.68
C GLN A 447 0.75 -6.26 22.51
N GLY A 448 1.19 -7.18 21.65
CA GLY A 448 0.42 -7.70 20.53
C GLY A 448 0.59 -6.94 19.21
N PRO A 449 0.04 -7.49 18.11
CA PRO A 449 0.37 -7.07 16.74
C PRO A 449 0.01 -5.61 16.43
N MET A 450 -1.18 -5.15 16.87
CA MET A 450 -1.65 -3.80 16.58
C MET A 450 -0.80 -2.72 17.26
N GLN A 451 -0.35 -2.95 18.50
CA GLN A 451 0.53 -2.01 19.21
C GLN A 451 1.93 -2.00 18.59
N ILE A 452 2.45 -3.18 18.21
CA ILE A 452 3.74 -3.28 17.50
C ILE A 452 3.67 -2.52 16.17
N PHE A 453 2.61 -2.74 15.37
CA PHE A 453 2.39 -2.02 14.12
C PHE A 453 2.39 -0.50 14.31
N ALA A 454 1.63 0.01 15.29
CA ALA A 454 1.59 1.45 15.56
C ALA A 454 2.95 2.03 15.97
N VAL A 455 3.77 1.26 16.70
CA VAL A 455 5.15 1.65 17.05
C VAL A 455 6.05 1.70 15.81
N GLU A 456 5.98 0.69 14.94
CA GLU A 456 6.74 0.66 13.68
C GLU A 456 6.33 1.80 12.75
N GLN A 457 5.02 2.04 12.58
CA GLN A 457 4.49 3.12 11.76
C GLN A 457 4.96 4.51 12.23
N VAL A 458 4.98 4.76 13.55
CA VAL A 458 5.49 6.03 14.07
C VAL A 458 6.97 6.20 13.73
N ALA A 459 7.77 5.13 13.83
CA ALA A 459 9.16 5.17 13.43
C ALA A 459 9.32 5.41 11.91
N VAL A 460 8.47 4.80 11.07
CA VAL A 460 8.41 5.09 9.62
C VAL A 460 8.18 6.59 9.39
N PHE A 461 7.18 7.18 10.04
CA PHE A 461 6.87 8.61 9.92
C PHE A 461 8.01 9.51 10.40
N GLU A 462 8.60 9.22 11.56
CA GLU A 462 9.72 10.02 12.08
C GLU A 462 10.95 9.94 11.16
N MET A 463 11.26 8.75 10.62
CA MET A 463 12.39 8.57 9.68
C MET A 463 12.12 9.22 8.33
N MET A 464 10.91 9.08 7.78
CA MET A 464 10.52 9.76 6.55
C MET A 464 10.63 11.28 6.72
N GLY A 465 10.24 11.83 7.87
CA GLY A 465 10.40 13.25 8.18
C GLY A 465 11.86 13.72 8.11
N ILE A 466 12.80 12.93 8.63
CA ILE A 466 14.25 13.22 8.54
C ILE A 466 14.70 13.24 7.08
N VAL A 467 14.29 12.22 6.29
CA VAL A 467 14.63 12.15 4.85
C VAL A 467 14.08 13.36 4.11
N VAL A 468 12.80 13.71 4.31
CA VAL A 468 12.18 14.85 3.62
C VAL A 468 12.83 16.19 4.00
N VAL A 469 13.25 16.39 5.26
CA VAL A 469 14.02 17.59 5.64
C VAL A 469 15.35 17.64 4.90
N SER A 470 16.06 16.51 4.80
CA SER A 470 17.35 16.46 4.08
C SER A 470 17.21 16.75 2.59
N GLU A 471 16.08 16.39 1.99
CA GLU A 471 15.78 16.65 0.57
C GLU A 471 15.22 18.06 0.32
N ARG A 472 14.53 18.64 1.30
CA ARG A 472 13.79 19.92 1.20
C ARG A 472 14.07 20.82 2.41
N LEU A 473 15.31 21.27 2.53
CA LEU A 473 15.75 22.13 3.65
C LEU A 473 14.94 23.43 3.78
N ASP A 474 14.48 23.97 2.65
CA ASP A 474 13.59 25.14 2.58
C ASP A 474 12.24 24.92 3.28
N ARG A 475 11.81 23.66 3.41
CA ARG A 475 10.56 23.24 4.05
C ARG A 475 10.77 22.59 5.42
N ALA A 476 11.96 22.70 6.01
CA ALA A 476 12.28 22.03 7.28
C ALA A 476 11.36 22.46 8.45
N SER A 477 10.96 23.74 8.49
CA SER A 477 10.00 24.26 9.48
C SER A 477 8.63 23.59 9.37
N ASP A 478 8.15 23.36 8.15
CA ASP A 478 6.87 22.70 7.88
C ASP A 478 6.89 21.25 8.35
N VAL A 479 7.96 20.50 8.04
CA VAL A 479 8.11 19.11 8.49
C VAL A 479 8.13 19.03 10.03
N ARG A 480 8.79 19.96 10.70
CA ARG A 480 8.77 20.05 12.18
C ARG A 480 7.36 20.34 12.71
N ALA A 481 6.62 21.24 12.07
CA ALA A 481 5.24 21.55 12.44
C ALA A 481 4.32 20.33 12.27
N ILE A 482 4.46 19.57 11.18
CA ILE A 482 3.71 18.33 10.94
C ILE A 482 4.02 17.30 12.02
N ARG A 483 5.31 17.07 12.34
CA ARG A 483 5.73 16.11 13.38
C ARG A 483 5.16 16.47 14.75
N GLU A 484 5.20 17.73 15.14
CA GLU A 484 4.64 18.18 16.42
C GLU A 484 3.11 18.04 16.47
N ARG A 485 2.42 18.37 15.37
CA ARG A 485 0.97 18.19 15.29
C ARG A 485 0.57 16.72 15.38
N VAL A 486 1.21 15.84 14.62
CA VAL A 486 0.95 14.38 14.67
C VAL A 486 1.25 13.84 16.05
N ARG A 487 2.34 14.28 16.71
CA ARG A 487 2.64 13.90 18.09
C ARG A 487 1.52 14.28 19.05
N ARG A 488 1.00 15.51 18.97
CA ARG A 488 -0.09 15.99 19.81
C ARG A 488 -1.39 15.22 19.55
N GLN A 489 -1.77 15.06 18.28
CA GLN A 489 -2.96 14.31 17.88
C GLN A 489 -2.92 12.87 18.42
N ARG A 490 -1.77 12.22 18.39
CA ARG A 490 -1.61 10.87 18.97
C ARG A 490 -1.73 10.83 20.49
N GLN A 491 -1.34 11.89 21.20
CA GLN A 491 -1.50 11.98 22.66
C GLN A 491 -2.96 12.24 23.04
N GLU A 492 -3.70 12.93 22.19
CA GLU A 492 -5.11 13.27 22.37
C GLU A 492 -6.07 12.18 21.85
N ALA A 493 -5.56 11.24 21.03
CA ALA A 493 -6.34 10.15 20.45
C ALA A 493 -6.99 9.26 21.51
N ALA A 494 -8.29 8.97 21.32
CA ALA A 494 -9.09 8.15 22.22
C ALA A 494 -8.73 6.66 22.15
N ASP A 495 -8.27 6.20 20.97
CA ASP A 495 -7.85 4.82 20.75
C ASP A 495 -6.66 4.71 19.79
N ILE A 496 -6.15 3.49 19.62
CA ILE A 496 -4.97 3.21 18.79
C ILE A 496 -5.25 3.43 17.29
N VAL A 497 -6.49 3.29 16.83
CA VAL A 497 -6.84 3.49 15.41
C VAL A 497 -6.79 4.96 15.06
N GLU A 498 -7.23 5.86 15.96
CA GLU A 498 -7.02 7.30 15.81
C GLU A 498 -5.54 7.68 15.79
N GLN A 499 -4.71 7.02 16.60
CA GLN A 499 -3.26 7.25 16.53
C GLN A 499 -2.69 6.84 15.17
N ILE A 500 -3.12 5.69 14.64
CA ILE A 500 -2.68 5.18 13.33
C ILE A 500 -3.14 6.13 12.21
N HIS A 501 -4.38 6.63 12.30
CA HIS A 501 -4.94 7.60 11.36
C HIS A 501 -4.16 8.91 11.33
N ALA A 502 -3.84 9.47 12.50
CA ALA A 502 -3.03 10.67 12.61
C ALA A 502 -1.65 10.50 11.94
N VAL A 503 -1.05 9.32 12.04
CA VAL A 503 0.24 9.04 11.39
C VAL A 503 0.10 8.86 9.88
N GLU A 504 -0.88 8.10 9.38
CA GLU A 504 -1.09 7.96 7.92
C GLU A 504 -1.34 9.31 7.26
N ARG A 505 -2.15 10.17 7.89
CA ARG A 505 -2.36 11.55 7.42
C ARG A 505 -1.07 12.36 7.43
N GLY A 506 -0.26 12.23 8.49
CA GLY A 506 1.06 12.84 8.57
C GLY A 506 2.00 12.37 7.46
N LEU A 507 1.99 11.07 7.13
CA LEU A 507 2.76 10.51 6.01
C LEU A 507 2.32 11.13 4.67
N CYS A 508 1.02 11.32 4.44
CA CYS A 508 0.54 11.99 3.23
C CYS A 508 1.09 13.43 3.14
N GLU A 509 1.13 14.17 4.25
CA GLU A 509 1.68 15.53 4.24
C GLU A 509 3.19 15.56 3.96
N LEU A 510 3.94 14.60 4.49
CA LEU A 510 5.35 14.46 4.17
C LEU A 510 5.55 14.14 2.68
N TRP A 511 4.69 13.31 2.08
CA TRP A 511 4.69 13.07 0.64
C TRP A 511 4.36 14.32 -0.17
N ALA A 512 3.40 15.13 0.27
CA ALA A 512 3.06 16.39 -0.40
C ALA A 512 4.27 17.33 -0.47
N ILE A 513 4.98 17.51 0.66
CA ILE A 513 6.22 18.31 0.69
C ILE A 513 7.27 17.70 -0.25
N ARG A 514 7.50 16.39 -0.16
CA ARG A 514 8.50 15.69 -0.96
C ARG A 514 8.25 15.82 -2.46
N LEU A 515 6.99 15.71 -2.87
CA LEU A 515 6.53 15.85 -4.26
C LEU A 515 6.40 17.32 -4.71
N GLY A 516 6.71 18.29 -3.83
CA GLY A 516 6.68 19.72 -4.15
C GLY A 516 5.29 20.32 -4.26
N GLN A 517 4.28 19.68 -3.65
CA GLN A 517 2.92 20.22 -3.57
C GLN A 517 2.76 21.24 -2.44
N GLU A 518 1.72 22.06 -2.54
CA GLU A 518 1.27 22.92 -1.45
C GLU A 518 0.70 22.08 -0.28
N ARG A 519 0.46 22.73 0.87
CA ARG A 519 -0.05 22.03 2.06
C ARG A 519 -1.44 21.43 1.77
N LEU A 520 -1.63 20.16 2.12
CA LEU A 520 -2.88 19.43 1.87
C LEU A 520 -4.09 19.91 2.70
N TRP A 521 -3.86 20.59 3.83
CA TRP A 521 -4.89 20.81 4.88
C TRP A 521 -5.08 22.26 5.31
N GLU A 522 -4.74 23.22 4.45
CA GLU A 522 -4.98 24.64 4.75
C GLU A 522 -6.43 25.08 4.53
#